data_AF-A0A8C7JGM4-F1
#
_entry.id   AF-A0A8C7JGM4-F1
#
_cell.length_a   1.000
_cell.length_b   1.000
_cell.length_c   1.000
_cell.angle_alpha   90.00
_cell.angle_beta   90.00
_cell.angle_gamma   90.00
#
_symmetry.space_group_name_H-M   'P 1'
#
loop_
_entity.id
_entity.type
_entity.pdbx_description
1 polymer ?
#
loop_
_entity_poly.entity_id
_entity_poly.type
_entity_poly.pdbx_seq_one_letter_code
_entity_poly.pdbx_strand_id
1 'polypeptide(L)'
;MDRYILIIASVLRVVRCYSSGEVTEACEDMAPQHFVTAQQSPAPFSVTADRSSFKEGDEITVWLLADSTPFIGFMLQARAVNGSSPLGVFTVTGGEAQLLTCNGQPTSAVSHTSASAKLSIQGTWRAPTSYGFNSIQFSASFVIDFSTFWVGVTSYPVTFSGTAATPANSTSIPITSTTSASSTAVFPSQSSLSISSAGCGSSKVCFRQPLNCDPGVSPDCYFLSAMTSIRDTAIHLEMTGPSDGYIAIGFSDDQMMGDDDIFICGRDSNGIIQLQHAYSTGRRRPDIVPLGNVSDVKSSMKDDIISCSFTTRNPISIPRSVRSSSPYYLMFAHGPTSNGEIGHHTSTFLSDTKMDISRPQGITNATQPLIIKAHGALMLIAWMTTGSLGMITARYLKDVANGEECWHDVWFLVHVFLMTLTVAATIIAIILSFSQVGGWSGGAHPVLGWVVMILAFFQLIVAMFRCGPHHRWRFLFNWSHALNAVAIKVVAVVAIFTGLSLIDSSEDKWLLKVMGGFVGWEATLYILLDVHMRCKCSDNEEGASESACKALLLLVLFFLGNMAFLVALLVGIAMS
;
A
#
# COMPACT_ATOMS: atom_id res chain seq x y z
N MET A 1 14.80 -20.58 31.67
CA MET A 1 13.71 -20.26 30.73
C MET A 1 13.18 -18.84 30.99
N ASP A 2 13.07 -18.45 32.26
CA ASP A 2 12.46 -17.16 32.67
C ASP A 2 13.22 -15.90 32.21
N ARG A 3 14.55 -15.93 32.14
CA ARG A 3 15.35 -14.80 31.61
C ARG A 3 15.16 -14.56 30.11
N TYR A 4 14.85 -15.59 29.33
CA TYR A 4 14.65 -15.49 27.88
C TYR A 4 13.21 -15.05 27.54
N ILE A 5 12.24 -15.46 28.36
CA ILE A 5 10.84 -14.99 28.28
C ILE A 5 10.76 -13.49 28.65
N LEU A 6 11.56 -13.03 29.62
CA LEU A 6 11.62 -11.61 30.00
C LEU A 6 12.15 -10.68 28.90
N ILE A 7 13.07 -11.16 28.04
CA ILE A 7 13.60 -10.38 26.90
C ILE A 7 12.59 -10.33 25.74
N ILE A 8 11.80 -11.39 25.54
CA ILE A 8 10.70 -11.40 24.56
C ILE A 8 9.51 -10.56 25.07
N ALA A 9 9.25 -10.57 26.38
CA ALA A 9 8.17 -9.79 27.02
C ALA A 9 8.50 -8.30 27.17
N SER A 10 9.77 -7.90 27.28
CA SER A 10 10.17 -6.49 27.41
C SER A 10 10.05 -5.68 26.11
N VAL A 11 9.99 -6.37 24.96
CA VAL A 11 9.77 -5.73 23.63
C VAL A 11 8.28 -5.52 23.34
N LEU A 12 7.38 -6.16 24.08
CA LEU A 12 5.92 -6.02 23.93
C LEU A 12 5.33 -5.13 25.04
N ARG A 13 5.70 -3.85 25.06
CA ARG A 13 4.85 -2.84 25.70
C ARG A 13 3.63 -2.65 24.79
N VAL A 14 2.54 -3.34 25.12
CA VAL A 14 1.22 -3.15 24.51
C VAL A 14 0.80 -1.69 24.73
N VAL A 15 0.86 -0.89 23.67
CA VAL A 15 0.19 0.41 23.61
C VAL A 15 -1.31 0.12 23.63
N ARG A 16 -1.99 0.50 24.72
CA ARG A 16 -3.45 0.43 24.81
C ARG A 16 -4.05 1.57 23.98
N CYS A 17 -4.21 1.36 22.67
CA CYS A 17 -5.02 2.23 21.82
C CYS A 17 -6.47 1.74 21.88
N TYR A 18 -7.35 2.46 22.58
CA TYR A 18 -8.77 2.10 22.65
C TYR A 18 -9.55 2.73 21.49
N SER A 19 -10.25 1.89 20.74
CA SER A 19 -11.16 2.26 19.64
C SER A 19 -12.58 2.62 20.09
N SER A 20 -12.79 2.80 21.41
CA SER A 20 -14.13 2.96 22.01
C SER A 20 -14.69 4.37 21.91
N GLY A 21 -13.87 5.37 21.54
CA GLY A 21 -14.29 6.76 21.36
C GLY A 21 -14.72 7.53 22.63
N GLU A 22 -14.40 7.01 23.82
CA GLU A 22 -14.53 7.72 25.10
C GLU A 22 -13.39 8.76 25.26
N VAL A 23 -13.46 9.86 24.50
CA VAL A 23 -12.38 10.85 24.35
C VAL A 23 -12.66 12.18 25.05
N THR A 24 -13.05 12.15 26.33
CA THR A 24 -13.35 13.39 27.10
C THR A 24 -12.15 14.32 27.25
N GLU A 25 -10.92 13.82 27.16
CA GLU A 25 -9.70 14.65 27.20
C GLU A 25 -9.54 15.54 25.95
N ALA A 26 -10.19 15.18 24.84
CA ALA A 26 -10.16 15.96 23.59
C ALA A 26 -11.20 17.10 23.56
N CYS A 27 -11.94 17.36 24.65
CA CYS A 27 -13.03 18.34 24.64
C CYS A 27 -12.61 19.78 24.32
N GLU A 28 -11.39 20.18 24.70
CA GLU A 28 -10.88 21.53 24.49
C GLU A 28 -10.31 21.72 23.07
N ASP A 29 -9.35 20.89 22.69
CA ASP A 29 -8.62 20.99 21.42
C ASP A 29 -9.28 20.21 20.27
N MET A 30 -10.25 19.34 20.57
CA MET A 30 -10.89 18.42 19.64
C MET A 30 -9.88 17.47 18.96
N ALA A 31 -8.67 17.33 19.49
CA ALA A 31 -7.63 16.53 18.88
C ALA A 31 -7.63 15.10 19.44
N PRO A 32 -7.61 14.06 18.57
CA PRO A 32 -7.34 12.71 19.04
C PRO A 32 -5.90 12.67 19.59
N GLN A 33 -5.73 12.12 20.79
CA GLN A 33 -4.46 12.09 21.53
C GLN A 33 -3.47 11.05 20.96
N HIS A 34 -3.20 11.13 19.65
CA HIS A 34 -2.37 10.20 18.89
C HIS A 34 -0.88 10.61 18.85
N PHE A 35 -0.48 11.65 19.61
CA PHE A 35 0.89 12.18 19.67
C PHE A 35 1.51 12.55 18.32
N VAL A 36 0.67 12.75 17.30
CA VAL A 36 0.99 13.24 15.96
C VAL A 36 0.08 14.43 15.67
N THR A 37 0.50 15.34 14.80
CA THR A 37 -0.26 16.58 14.53
C THR A 37 -1.38 16.35 13.54
N ALA A 38 -2.49 17.08 13.69
CA ALA A 38 -3.59 17.08 12.75
C ALA A 38 -3.15 17.45 11.33
N GLN A 39 -3.81 16.85 10.35
CA GLN A 39 -3.60 17.14 8.93
C GLN A 39 -3.92 18.61 8.64
N GLN A 40 -2.99 19.28 7.95
CA GLN A 40 -3.15 20.67 7.50
C GLN A 40 -3.82 20.77 6.12
N SER A 41 -4.02 19.63 5.44
CA SER A 41 -4.79 19.57 4.19
C SER A 41 -6.28 19.79 4.45
N PRO A 42 -7.06 20.21 3.44
CA PRO A 42 -8.51 20.20 3.53
C PRO A 42 -9.03 18.82 3.95
N ALA A 43 -10.03 18.78 4.82
CA ALA A 43 -10.64 17.54 5.27
C ALA A 43 -11.57 16.97 4.18
N PRO A 44 -11.50 15.67 3.86
CA PRO A 44 -12.42 15.00 2.91
C PRO A 44 -13.77 14.67 3.56
N PHE A 45 -14.21 15.53 4.47
CA PHE A 45 -15.39 15.38 5.29
C PHE A 45 -16.08 16.73 5.38
N SER A 46 -17.41 16.70 5.44
CA SER A 46 -18.21 17.89 5.62
C SER A 46 -19.12 17.79 6.84
N VAL A 47 -19.36 18.95 7.46
CA VAL A 47 -20.33 19.12 8.53
C VAL A 47 -21.46 19.99 7.98
N THR A 48 -22.68 19.47 7.94
CA THR A 48 -23.83 20.20 7.40
C THR A 48 -24.97 20.23 8.42
N ALA A 49 -25.77 21.29 8.39
CA ALA A 49 -26.94 21.45 9.25
C ALA A 49 -28.18 21.69 8.38
N ASP A 50 -29.35 21.26 8.85
CA ASP A 50 -30.62 21.42 8.13
C ASP A 50 -31.16 22.86 8.14
N ARG A 51 -30.56 23.72 8.97
CA ARG A 51 -30.97 25.11 9.16
C ARG A 51 -29.77 26.05 9.17
N SER A 52 -29.97 27.23 8.60
CA SER A 52 -29.00 28.35 8.62
C SER A 52 -29.27 29.38 9.72
N SER A 53 -30.37 29.23 10.47
CA SER A 53 -30.74 30.10 11.58
C SER A 53 -31.50 29.36 12.67
N PHE A 54 -31.40 29.83 13.91
CA PHE A 54 -32.08 29.23 15.06
C PHE A 54 -32.53 30.26 16.11
N LYS A 55 -33.46 29.86 16.98
CA LYS A 55 -33.82 30.54 18.23
C LYS A 55 -33.63 29.62 19.44
N GLU A 56 -33.78 30.16 20.64
CA GLU A 56 -33.67 29.40 21.88
C GLU A 56 -34.60 28.18 21.88
N GLY A 57 -34.06 27.03 22.28
CA GLY A 57 -34.80 25.76 22.33
C GLY A 57 -35.07 25.08 20.99
N ASP A 58 -34.69 25.66 19.85
CA ASP A 58 -34.78 25.00 18.54
C ASP A 58 -33.91 23.74 18.50
N GLU A 59 -34.37 22.75 17.73
CA GLU A 59 -33.61 21.57 17.39
C GLU A 59 -33.13 21.67 15.94
N ILE A 60 -31.85 21.38 15.74
CA ILE A 60 -31.15 21.41 14.45
C ILE A 60 -30.58 20.02 14.21
N THR A 61 -30.81 19.49 13.02
CA THR A 61 -30.21 18.23 12.59
C THR A 61 -28.87 18.51 11.95
N VAL A 62 -27.83 17.80 12.40
CA VAL A 62 -26.46 17.95 11.94
C VAL A 62 -25.98 16.63 11.37
N TRP A 63 -25.34 16.69 10.20
CA TRP A 63 -24.72 15.54 9.55
C TRP A 63 -23.22 15.71 9.44
N LEU A 64 -22.52 14.65 9.82
CA LEU A 64 -21.13 14.41 9.46
C LEU A 64 -21.12 13.51 8.24
N LEU A 65 -20.53 13.98 7.14
CA LEU A 65 -20.56 13.28 5.86
C LEU A 65 -19.13 13.05 5.39
N ALA A 66 -18.85 11.81 4.98
CA ALA A 66 -17.68 11.47 4.20
C ALA A 66 -17.97 11.70 2.72
N ASP A 67 -17.04 12.32 1.99
CA ASP A 67 -17.18 12.51 0.55
C ASP A 67 -17.08 11.17 -0.20
N SER A 68 -16.12 10.33 0.22
CA SER A 68 -15.92 8.98 -0.32
C SER A 68 -15.22 8.04 0.68
N THR A 69 -14.22 8.52 1.40
CA THR A 69 -13.47 7.75 2.39
C THR A 69 -14.16 7.75 3.75
N PRO A 70 -14.57 6.59 4.31
CA PRO A 70 -15.23 6.55 5.61
C PRO A 70 -14.27 6.96 6.73
N PHE A 71 -14.79 7.69 7.73
CA PHE A 71 -14.08 7.94 8.98
C PHE A 71 -14.36 6.82 9.98
N ILE A 72 -13.36 6.41 10.76
CA ILE A 72 -13.50 5.40 11.80
C ILE A 72 -13.81 6.04 13.17
N GLY A 73 -13.32 7.25 13.38
CA GLY A 73 -13.53 8.02 14.60
C GLY A 73 -13.96 9.45 14.29
N PHE A 74 -14.74 10.01 15.19
CA PHE A 74 -15.11 11.42 15.13
C PHE A 74 -15.37 11.98 16.53
N MET A 75 -15.36 13.31 16.60
CA MET A 75 -15.87 14.10 17.71
C MET A 75 -16.58 15.33 17.17
N LEU A 76 -17.76 15.66 17.68
CA LEU A 76 -18.60 16.78 17.24
C LEU A 76 -18.99 17.65 18.44
N GLN A 77 -18.86 18.97 18.27
CA GLN A 77 -19.33 20.00 19.19
C GLN A 77 -19.99 21.15 18.43
N ALA A 78 -20.92 21.85 19.08
CA ALA A 78 -21.34 23.18 18.64
C ALA A 78 -20.56 24.23 19.44
N ARG A 79 -19.97 25.22 18.75
CA ARG A 79 -19.19 26.31 19.37
C ARG A 79 -19.67 27.65 18.82
N ALA A 80 -19.50 28.73 19.58
CA ALA A 80 -19.66 30.07 19.01
C ALA A 80 -18.69 30.25 17.83
N VAL A 81 -19.02 31.10 16.85
CA VAL A 81 -18.06 31.47 15.81
C VAL A 81 -16.82 32.07 16.49
N ASN A 82 -15.65 31.46 16.28
CA ASN A 82 -14.36 31.75 16.96
C ASN A 82 -14.29 31.41 18.46
N GLY A 83 -15.25 30.67 19.01
CA GLY A 83 -15.22 30.17 20.39
C GLY A 83 -14.62 28.77 20.50
N SER A 84 -14.09 28.42 21.68
CA SER A 84 -13.58 27.08 22.01
C SER A 84 -14.50 26.26 22.91
N SER A 85 -15.45 26.88 23.61
CA SER A 85 -16.34 26.18 24.54
C SER A 85 -17.54 25.53 23.82
N PRO A 86 -17.94 24.32 24.21
CA PRO A 86 -19.14 23.69 23.68
C PRO A 86 -20.40 24.43 24.15
N LEU A 87 -21.41 24.49 23.29
CA LEU A 87 -22.70 25.13 23.52
C LEU A 87 -23.85 24.18 23.18
N GLY A 88 -24.89 24.17 24.01
CA GLY A 88 -26.07 23.34 23.78
C GLY A 88 -25.83 21.87 24.08
N VAL A 89 -26.82 21.07 23.71
CA VAL A 89 -26.85 19.63 24.03
C VAL A 89 -27.22 18.83 22.78
N PHE A 90 -26.66 17.63 22.68
CA PHE A 90 -26.92 16.71 21.58
C PHE A 90 -27.77 15.54 22.02
N THR A 91 -28.54 15.02 21.08
CA THR A 91 -29.17 13.70 21.13
C THR A 91 -28.80 12.94 19.85
N VAL A 92 -28.69 11.61 19.95
CA VAL A 92 -28.33 10.73 18.83
C VAL A 92 -29.23 9.49 18.85
N THR A 93 -29.57 8.98 17.67
CA THR A 93 -30.55 7.89 17.50
C THR A 93 -29.96 6.60 16.92
N GLY A 94 -28.62 6.45 16.88
CA GLY A 94 -27.93 5.27 16.34
C GLY A 94 -26.82 4.72 17.24
N GLY A 95 -26.51 3.41 17.13
CA GLY A 95 -25.51 2.72 17.96
C GLY A 95 -24.05 3.01 17.64
N GLU A 96 -23.79 3.77 16.57
CA GLU A 96 -22.44 4.14 16.11
C GLU A 96 -21.90 5.42 16.76
N ALA A 97 -22.76 6.14 17.49
CA ALA A 97 -22.47 7.40 18.16
C ALA A 97 -22.85 7.34 19.64
N GLN A 98 -22.10 8.07 20.48
CA GLN A 98 -22.34 8.22 21.90
C GLN A 98 -22.18 9.68 22.33
N LEU A 99 -22.78 10.01 23.48
CA LEU A 99 -22.76 11.35 24.05
C LEU A 99 -21.60 11.47 25.04
N LEU A 100 -20.87 12.57 24.95
CA LEU A 100 -19.78 12.91 25.87
C LEU A 100 -20.17 14.10 26.75
N THR A 101 -19.59 14.14 27.95
CA THR A 101 -19.68 15.28 28.86
C THR A 101 -18.40 16.10 28.76
N CYS A 102 -18.46 17.21 28.02
CA CYS A 102 -17.36 18.17 27.93
C CYS A 102 -17.59 19.34 28.90
N ASN A 103 -16.52 19.77 29.58
CA ASN A 103 -16.50 20.94 30.46
C ASN A 103 -17.63 20.95 31.52
N GLY A 104 -17.96 19.76 32.05
CA GLY A 104 -19.02 19.60 33.04
C GLY A 104 -20.45 19.77 32.51
N GLN A 105 -20.62 20.01 31.20
CA GLN A 105 -21.93 20.04 30.56
C GLN A 105 -22.28 18.65 30.00
N PRO A 106 -23.33 17.99 30.53
CA PRO A 106 -23.75 16.69 30.03
C PRO A 106 -24.18 16.77 28.57
N THR A 107 -23.84 15.75 27.77
CA THR A 107 -24.29 15.61 26.37
C THR A 107 -23.91 16.78 25.45
N SER A 108 -22.84 17.51 25.79
CA SER A 108 -22.37 18.69 25.06
C SER A 108 -21.51 18.37 23.84
N ALA A 109 -21.14 17.10 23.66
CA ALA A 109 -20.41 16.62 22.50
C ALA A 109 -20.86 15.20 22.11
N VAL A 110 -20.54 14.81 20.87
CA VAL A 110 -20.83 13.47 20.32
C VAL A 110 -19.54 12.84 19.82
N SER A 111 -19.33 11.55 20.08
CA SER A 111 -18.22 10.78 19.52
C SER A 111 -18.67 9.40 19.02
N HIS A 112 -17.75 8.67 18.40
CA HIS A 112 -17.96 7.29 17.95
C HIS A 112 -17.98 6.29 19.11
N THR A 113 -18.62 5.13 18.95
CA THR A 113 -18.61 4.01 19.92
C THR A 113 -17.60 2.91 19.58
N SER A 114 -17.14 2.86 18.33
CA SER A 114 -16.21 1.86 17.80
C SER A 114 -15.47 2.39 16.58
N ALA A 115 -14.34 1.78 16.21
CA ALA A 115 -13.59 2.09 14.98
C ALA A 115 -14.19 1.48 13.69
N SER A 116 -15.49 1.17 13.69
CA SER A 116 -16.22 0.79 12.47
C SER A 116 -16.20 1.94 11.46
N ALA A 117 -16.11 1.61 10.17
CA ALA A 117 -16.14 2.60 9.10
C ALA A 117 -17.51 3.26 8.99
N LYS A 118 -17.56 4.60 8.99
CA LYS A 118 -18.79 5.40 8.92
C LYS A 118 -18.72 6.34 7.72
N LEU A 119 -19.77 6.35 6.91
CA LEU A 119 -19.94 7.30 5.81
C LEU A 119 -20.79 8.52 6.20
N SER A 120 -21.68 8.33 7.17
CA SER A 120 -22.58 9.36 7.65
C SER A 120 -22.88 9.15 9.12
N ILE A 121 -22.87 10.23 9.90
CA ILE A 121 -23.43 10.26 11.25
C ILE A 121 -24.40 11.42 11.36
N GLN A 122 -25.55 11.16 11.97
CA GLN A 122 -26.58 12.14 12.25
C GLN A 122 -26.66 12.39 13.76
N GLY A 123 -26.70 13.66 14.15
CA GLY A 123 -27.00 14.08 15.51
C GLY A 123 -28.01 15.24 15.52
N THR A 124 -28.78 15.35 16.58
CA THR A 124 -29.72 16.45 16.78
C THR A 124 -29.22 17.33 17.90
N TRP A 125 -28.93 18.59 17.58
CA TRP A 125 -28.49 19.60 18.52
C TRP A 125 -29.66 20.46 18.98
N ARG A 126 -29.75 20.74 20.28
CA ARG A 126 -30.77 21.61 20.87
C ARG A 126 -30.13 22.88 21.44
N ALA A 127 -30.65 24.02 20.99
CA ALA A 127 -30.20 25.33 21.45
C ALA A 127 -30.51 25.53 22.95
N PRO A 128 -29.57 26.02 23.77
CA PRO A 128 -29.86 26.31 25.16
C PRO A 128 -30.93 27.41 25.30
N THR A 129 -31.66 27.38 26.42
CA THR A 129 -32.79 28.28 26.71
C THR A 129 -32.42 29.45 27.62
N SER A 130 -31.12 29.67 27.83
CA SER A 130 -30.59 30.71 28.69
C SER A 130 -29.33 31.25 28.04
N TYR A 131 -29.26 32.58 27.89
CA TYR A 131 -28.20 33.42 27.30
C TYR A 131 -28.42 33.91 25.86
N GLY A 132 -28.17 35.20 25.63
CA GLY A 132 -28.17 35.81 24.30
C GLY A 132 -27.02 35.26 23.46
N PHE A 133 -27.34 34.64 22.33
CA PHE A 133 -26.38 33.94 21.50
C PHE A 133 -25.74 34.84 20.44
N ASN A 134 -24.45 34.62 20.22
CA ASN A 134 -23.81 34.90 18.94
C ASN A 134 -24.09 33.74 17.97
N SER A 135 -23.91 33.96 16.67
CA SER A 135 -23.95 32.86 15.69
C SER A 135 -23.01 31.72 16.08
N ILE A 136 -23.42 30.49 15.81
CA ILE A 136 -22.67 29.27 16.13
C ILE A 136 -22.14 28.59 14.86
N GLN A 137 -21.21 27.67 15.05
CA GLN A 137 -20.77 26.72 14.04
C GLN A 137 -20.66 25.33 14.66
N PHE A 138 -21.00 24.30 13.90
CA PHE A 138 -20.71 22.92 14.29
C PHE A 138 -19.27 22.62 13.89
N SER A 139 -18.47 22.15 14.83
CA SER A 139 -17.06 21.81 14.64
C SER A 139 -16.86 20.33 14.90
N ALA A 140 -16.22 19.65 13.97
CA ALA A 140 -15.94 18.23 14.09
C ALA A 140 -14.46 17.92 13.83
N SER A 141 -14.04 16.82 14.46
CA SER A 141 -12.78 16.15 14.16
C SER A 141 -13.08 14.78 13.58
N PHE A 142 -12.29 14.39 12.59
CA PHE A 142 -12.46 13.15 11.84
C PHE A 142 -11.16 12.36 11.85
N VAL A 143 -11.26 11.06 12.09
CA VAL A 143 -10.13 10.14 12.17
C VAL A 143 -10.32 9.07 11.10
N ILE A 144 -9.36 8.95 10.19
CA ILE A 144 -9.27 7.85 9.22
C ILE A 144 -8.42 6.72 9.79
N ASP A 145 -7.29 7.06 10.40
CA ASP A 145 -6.39 6.12 11.07
C ASP A 145 -5.61 6.83 12.20
N PHE A 146 -4.69 6.12 12.86
CA PHE A 146 -3.91 6.66 13.98
C PHE A 146 -3.11 7.93 13.60
N SER A 147 -2.57 8.00 12.40
CA SER A 147 -1.77 9.13 11.91
C SER A 147 -2.57 10.17 11.12
N THR A 148 -3.74 9.80 10.62
CA THR A 148 -4.51 10.61 9.67
C THR A 148 -5.82 11.07 10.30
N PHE A 149 -5.82 12.33 10.73
CA PHE A 149 -7.02 12.96 11.28
C PHE A 149 -7.05 14.47 11.04
N TRP A 150 -8.25 15.03 10.99
CA TRP A 150 -8.50 16.45 10.87
C TRP A 150 -9.19 16.95 12.12
N VAL A 151 -8.88 18.17 12.50
CA VAL A 151 -9.47 18.86 13.65
C VAL A 151 -10.03 20.18 13.16
N GLY A 152 -11.21 20.56 13.64
CA GLY A 152 -11.79 21.87 13.34
C GLY A 152 -12.43 21.97 11.95
N VAL A 153 -12.99 20.87 11.44
CA VAL A 153 -13.84 20.92 10.24
C VAL A 153 -15.18 21.52 10.63
N THR A 154 -15.53 22.68 10.06
CA THR A 154 -16.69 23.44 10.48
C THR A 154 -17.83 23.43 9.46
N SER A 155 -19.06 23.54 9.96
CA SER A 155 -20.23 23.84 9.14
C SER A 155 -20.28 25.30 8.70
N TYR A 156 -21.15 25.63 7.76
CA TYR A 156 -21.57 27.02 7.58
C TYR A 156 -22.14 27.58 8.89
N PRO A 157 -21.90 28.88 9.21
CA PRO A 157 -22.42 29.48 10.43
C PRO A 157 -23.95 29.45 10.49
N VAL A 158 -24.50 29.06 11.63
CA VAL A 158 -25.94 29.11 11.92
C VAL A 158 -26.22 30.36 12.74
N THR A 159 -27.00 31.27 12.18
CA THR A 159 -27.23 32.60 12.75
C THR A 159 -28.33 32.58 13.81
N PHE A 160 -28.06 33.21 14.96
CA PHE A 160 -29.10 33.42 15.96
C PHE A 160 -30.08 34.47 15.43
N SER A 161 -31.32 34.07 15.19
CA SER A 161 -32.30 34.94 14.51
C SER A 161 -33.08 35.84 15.47
N GLY A 162 -32.98 35.62 16.78
CA GLY A 162 -33.87 36.28 17.74
C GLY A 162 -35.35 36.01 17.44
N THR A 163 -36.24 36.33 18.36
CA THR A 163 -37.69 36.18 18.13
C THR A 163 -38.16 37.06 16.96
N ALA A 164 -38.60 36.46 15.85
CA ALA A 164 -39.47 37.14 14.90
C ALA A 164 -40.38 36.17 14.14
N ALA A 165 -41.68 36.45 14.28
CA ALA A 165 -42.79 36.39 13.32
C ALA A 165 -42.92 35.22 12.31
N THR A 166 -44.19 34.85 12.17
CA THR A 166 -44.88 33.84 11.34
C THR A 166 -44.42 33.64 9.88
N PRO A 167 -44.71 32.44 9.30
CA PRO A 167 -44.13 31.95 8.05
C PRO A 167 -44.90 32.38 6.79
N ALA A 168 -44.20 32.52 5.66
CA ALA A 168 -44.80 32.68 4.35
C ALA A 168 -44.33 31.59 3.37
N ASN A 169 -45.30 30.75 2.99
CA ASN A 169 -45.50 29.97 1.78
C ASN A 169 -44.30 29.52 0.92
N SER A 170 -44.10 28.20 0.97
CA SER A 170 -44.00 27.27 -0.16
C SER A 170 -44.17 27.86 -1.56
N THR A 171 -43.12 27.76 -2.38
CA THR A 171 -43.28 27.66 -3.83
C THR A 171 -42.39 26.52 -4.32
N SER A 172 -43.04 25.49 -4.85
CA SER A 172 -42.47 24.28 -5.42
C SER A 172 -41.74 24.56 -6.74
N ILE A 173 -40.54 23.99 -6.92
CA ILE A 173 -39.84 23.90 -8.20
C ILE A 173 -39.96 22.46 -8.72
N PRO A 174 -40.18 22.22 -10.03
CA PRO A 174 -40.54 20.90 -10.55
C PRO A 174 -39.32 19.97 -10.65
N ILE A 175 -39.53 18.72 -10.25
CA ILE A 175 -38.65 17.57 -10.49
C ILE A 175 -38.74 17.20 -11.96
N THR A 176 -37.62 17.29 -12.69
CA THR A 176 -37.49 16.70 -14.02
C THR A 176 -36.78 15.37 -13.88
N SER A 177 -37.54 14.29 -13.99
CA SER A 177 -37.05 12.92 -14.10
C SER A 177 -36.21 12.77 -15.36
N THR A 178 -34.91 12.53 -15.22
CA THR A 178 -34.04 12.19 -16.36
C THR A 178 -33.70 10.72 -16.27
N THR A 179 -34.31 9.93 -17.14
CA THR A 179 -34.03 8.53 -17.41
C THR A 179 -32.58 8.33 -17.85
N SER A 180 -31.93 7.33 -17.25
CA SER A 180 -30.60 6.83 -17.57
C SER A 180 -30.54 6.39 -19.05
N ALA A 181 -29.63 6.99 -19.82
CA ALA A 181 -29.22 6.48 -21.13
C ALA A 181 -27.69 6.43 -21.18
N SER A 182 -27.14 5.22 -21.15
CA SER A 182 -25.75 4.93 -21.48
C SER A 182 -25.49 5.31 -22.94
N SER A 183 -24.56 6.24 -23.17
CA SER A 183 -24.06 6.55 -24.51
C SER A 183 -22.63 6.04 -24.67
N THR A 184 -22.51 4.81 -25.17
CA THR A 184 -21.25 4.22 -25.65
C THR A 184 -20.99 4.73 -27.07
N ALA A 185 -19.87 5.41 -27.31
CA ALA A 185 -19.48 5.86 -28.63
C ALA A 185 -18.72 4.72 -29.35
N VAL A 186 -19.37 4.10 -30.35
CA VAL A 186 -18.74 3.14 -31.27
C VAL A 186 -18.39 3.87 -32.56
N PHE A 187 -17.10 3.87 -32.95
CA PHE A 187 -16.67 4.36 -34.26
C PHE A 187 -15.64 3.40 -34.88
N PRO A 188 -15.77 3.04 -36.17
CA PRO A 188 -14.79 2.21 -36.86
C PRO A 188 -13.74 3.10 -37.56
N SER A 189 -12.45 2.86 -37.31
CA SER A 189 -11.42 2.93 -38.36
C SER A 189 -10.11 2.30 -37.93
N GLN A 190 -9.83 1.10 -38.45
CA GLN A 190 -8.49 0.54 -38.53
C GLN A 190 -7.65 1.41 -39.47
N SER A 191 -7.00 2.44 -38.92
CA SER A 191 -5.88 3.11 -39.57
C SER A 191 -4.60 2.74 -38.82
N SER A 192 -3.52 2.44 -39.55
CA SER A 192 -2.24 2.10 -38.95
C SER A 192 -1.72 3.29 -38.15
N LEU A 193 -1.83 3.22 -36.83
CA LEU A 193 -1.40 4.25 -35.91
C LEU A 193 0.11 4.12 -35.69
N SER A 194 0.91 5.08 -36.16
CA SER A 194 2.36 5.07 -36.00
C SER A 194 2.79 5.93 -34.81
N ILE A 195 2.80 5.33 -33.61
CA ILE A 195 3.31 5.97 -32.39
C ILE A 195 4.83 5.73 -32.32
N SER A 196 5.61 6.76 -32.01
CA SER A 196 7.07 6.67 -31.86
C SER A 196 7.57 7.53 -30.71
N SER A 197 8.81 7.29 -30.28
CA SER A 197 9.50 8.11 -29.27
C SER A 197 10.01 9.47 -29.81
N ALA A 198 9.80 9.77 -31.09
CA ALA A 198 10.23 11.01 -31.70
C ALA A 198 9.57 12.24 -31.02
N GLY A 199 10.39 13.22 -30.64
CA GLY A 199 9.91 14.44 -29.97
C GLY A 199 9.75 14.34 -28.45
N CYS A 200 10.05 13.20 -27.83
CA CYS A 200 10.12 13.08 -26.37
C CYS A 200 11.16 14.06 -25.79
N GLY A 201 10.79 14.83 -24.76
CA GLY A 201 11.68 15.80 -24.13
C GLY A 201 11.72 17.18 -24.81
N SER A 202 11.09 17.32 -25.98
CA SER A 202 11.10 18.55 -26.77
C SER A 202 9.71 19.04 -27.16
N SER A 203 8.92 18.21 -27.85
CA SER A 203 7.55 18.52 -28.26
C SER A 203 6.49 17.75 -27.47
N LYS A 204 6.85 16.63 -26.84
CA LYS A 204 5.95 15.83 -26.02
C LYS A 204 6.63 15.26 -24.76
N VAL A 205 5.86 15.13 -23.69
CA VAL A 205 6.25 14.40 -22.47
C VAL A 205 6.10 12.92 -22.75
N CYS A 206 7.05 12.11 -22.29
CA CYS A 206 7.02 10.67 -22.53
C CYS A 206 7.24 9.86 -21.25
N PHE A 207 6.50 8.77 -21.16
CA PHE A 207 6.62 7.75 -20.13
C PHE A 207 6.73 6.40 -20.81
N ARG A 208 7.79 5.63 -20.48
CA ARG A 208 8.14 4.42 -21.22
C ARG A 208 8.73 3.32 -20.35
N GLN A 209 8.52 2.08 -20.80
CA GLN A 209 9.14 0.87 -20.26
C GLN A 209 9.24 -0.18 -21.38
N PRO A 210 10.41 -0.82 -21.62
CA PRO A 210 11.72 -0.64 -20.96
C PRO A 210 12.38 0.74 -21.18
N LEU A 211 13.49 0.99 -20.47
CA LEU A 211 14.26 2.22 -20.59
C LEU A 211 14.68 2.46 -22.05
N ASN A 212 14.40 3.66 -22.57
CA ASN A 212 14.78 4.08 -23.93
C ASN A 212 14.15 3.28 -25.08
N CYS A 213 13.09 2.50 -24.84
CA CYS A 213 12.38 1.84 -25.92
C CYS A 213 11.69 2.86 -26.85
N ASP A 214 11.55 2.49 -28.12
CA ASP A 214 10.77 3.21 -29.12
C ASP A 214 9.66 2.30 -29.65
N PRO A 215 8.37 2.64 -29.46
CA PRO A 215 7.28 1.82 -29.97
C PRO A 215 7.23 1.71 -31.50
N GLY A 216 7.92 2.59 -32.25
CA GLY A 216 8.04 2.48 -33.69
C GLY A 216 8.99 1.38 -34.18
N VAL A 217 9.80 0.81 -33.28
CA VAL A 217 10.82 -0.20 -33.60
C VAL A 217 10.72 -1.43 -32.69
N SER A 218 10.44 -1.22 -31.40
CA SER A 218 10.40 -2.24 -30.35
C SER A 218 8.96 -2.66 -30.06
N PRO A 219 8.56 -3.92 -30.32
CA PRO A 219 7.22 -4.41 -30.06
C PRO A 219 6.89 -4.50 -28.55
N ASP A 220 7.91 -4.69 -27.70
CA ASP A 220 7.76 -4.83 -26.25
C ASP A 220 7.77 -3.49 -25.48
N CYS A 221 7.50 -2.38 -26.17
CA CYS A 221 7.54 -1.04 -25.58
C CYS A 221 6.16 -0.60 -25.08
N TYR A 222 6.01 -0.55 -23.76
CA TYR A 222 4.90 0.18 -23.12
C TYR A 222 5.23 1.66 -23.15
N PHE A 223 4.40 2.43 -23.83
CA PHE A 223 4.68 3.82 -24.11
C PHE A 223 3.44 4.68 -23.94
N LEU A 224 3.66 5.85 -23.38
CA LEU A 224 2.73 6.94 -23.27
C LEU A 224 3.44 8.23 -23.70
N SER A 225 2.76 9.06 -24.47
CA SER A 225 3.15 10.45 -24.64
C SER A 225 2.00 11.43 -24.54
N ALA A 226 2.29 12.61 -24.00
CA ALA A 226 1.37 13.72 -23.86
C ALA A 226 1.94 14.95 -24.56
N MET A 227 1.15 15.53 -25.47
CA MET A 227 1.49 16.76 -26.19
C MET A 227 0.40 17.80 -25.94
N THR A 228 0.77 18.91 -25.31
CA THR A 228 -0.11 20.05 -25.07
C THR A 228 0.01 21.10 -26.17
N SER A 229 -1.13 21.65 -26.59
CA SER A 229 -1.15 22.82 -27.47
C SER A 229 -1.01 24.10 -26.65
N ILE A 230 -0.09 24.99 -27.03
CA ILE A 230 0.19 26.25 -26.29
C ILE A 230 -1.01 27.21 -26.28
N ARG A 231 -1.95 27.04 -27.22
CA ARG A 231 -3.08 27.97 -27.45
C ARG A 231 -4.42 27.51 -26.90
N ASP A 232 -4.54 26.24 -26.54
CA ASP A 232 -5.80 25.59 -26.24
C ASP A 232 -5.50 24.45 -25.27
N THR A 233 -6.17 24.36 -24.12
CA THR A 233 -5.85 23.43 -23.01
C THR A 233 -6.06 21.95 -23.35
N ALA A 234 -6.12 21.61 -24.64
CA ALA A 234 -6.22 20.28 -25.18
C ALA A 234 -4.88 19.52 -25.01
N ILE A 235 -4.99 18.28 -24.56
CA ILE A 235 -3.90 17.35 -24.38
C ILE A 235 -4.09 16.24 -25.41
N HIS A 236 -3.14 16.09 -26.32
CA HIS A 236 -3.07 14.96 -27.22
C HIS A 236 -2.30 13.83 -26.54
N LEU A 237 -2.95 12.68 -26.36
CA LEU A 237 -2.40 11.51 -25.70
C LEU A 237 -2.23 10.37 -26.71
N GLU A 238 -1.07 9.74 -26.67
CA GLU A 238 -0.75 8.52 -27.41
C GLU A 238 -0.31 7.45 -26.43
N MET A 239 -0.92 6.26 -26.48
CA MET A 239 -0.56 5.14 -25.62
C MET A 239 -0.49 3.85 -26.42
N THR A 240 0.51 3.02 -26.13
CA THR A 240 0.68 1.73 -26.80
C THR A 240 1.42 0.72 -25.94
N GLY A 241 1.17 -0.56 -26.17
CA GLY A 241 1.91 -1.65 -25.53
C GLY A 241 1.32 -3.02 -25.81
N PRO A 242 2.09 -4.09 -25.61
CA PRO A 242 1.60 -5.46 -25.76
C PRO A 242 0.60 -5.80 -24.65
N SER A 243 -0.60 -6.27 -25.02
CA SER A 243 -1.64 -6.67 -24.07
C SER A 243 -2.72 -7.54 -24.73
N ASP A 244 -3.21 -8.53 -23.98
CA ASP A 244 -4.27 -9.46 -24.39
C ASP A 244 -5.69 -8.95 -24.08
N GLY A 245 -5.85 -7.71 -23.61
CA GLY A 245 -7.16 -7.17 -23.26
C GLY A 245 -7.24 -5.66 -23.32
N TYR A 246 -6.48 -4.98 -22.48
CA TYR A 246 -6.48 -3.54 -22.36
C TYR A 246 -5.12 -2.98 -21.96
N ILE A 247 -4.90 -1.72 -22.29
CA ILE A 247 -3.89 -0.86 -21.67
C ILE A 247 -4.61 0.33 -21.05
N ALA A 248 -4.10 0.85 -19.94
CA ALA A 248 -4.69 1.96 -19.23
C ALA A 248 -3.61 2.91 -18.73
N ILE A 249 -3.91 4.20 -18.74
CA ILE A 249 -3.14 5.25 -18.10
C ILE A 249 -3.95 5.84 -16.96
N GLY A 250 -3.33 5.97 -15.78
CA GLY A 250 -3.86 6.72 -14.65
C GLY A 250 -3.04 7.98 -14.36
N PHE A 251 -3.74 9.06 -14.00
CA PHE A 251 -3.16 10.26 -13.44
C PHE A 251 -3.49 10.30 -11.94
N SER A 252 -2.45 10.40 -11.12
CA SER A 252 -2.59 10.33 -9.66
C SER A 252 -1.80 11.44 -8.95
N ASP A 253 -2.19 11.76 -7.72
CA ASP A 253 -1.39 12.59 -6.82
C ASP A 253 -0.44 11.79 -5.92
N ASP A 254 -0.54 10.46 -5.90
CA ASP A 254 0.38 9.56 -5.22
C ASP A 254 0.81 8.38 -6.12
N GLN A 255 1.52 7.41 -5.56
CA GLN A 255 2.01 6.22 -6.27
C GLN A 255 1.11 4.99 -6.00
N MET A 256 -0.17 5.20 -5.70
CA MET A 256 -1.12 4.15 -5.34
C MET A 256 -2.38 4.24 -6.20
N MET A 257 -2.84 3.08 -6.67
CA MET A 257 -4.15 3.01 -7.31
C MET A 257 -5.23 3.21 -6.23
N GLY A 258 -6.12 4.16 -6.41
CA GLY A 258 -7.07 4.51 -5.36
C GLY A 258 -8.00 5.67 -5.67
N ASP A 259 -7.53 6.75 -6.26
CA ASP A 259 -8.31 7.98 -6.46
C ASP A 259 -7.89 8.67 -7.78
N ASP A 260 -7.74 7.85 -8.81
CA ASP A 260 -7.03 8.20 -10.03
C ASP A 260 -7.99 8.43 -11.19
N ASP A 261 -7.64 9.40 -12.03
CA ASP A 261 -8.33 9.66 -13.28
C ASP A 261 -7.70 8.82 -14.40
N ILE A 262 -8.50 8.01 -15.09
CA ILE A 262 -8.00 6.90 -15.91
C ILE A 262 -8.56 6.94 -17.32
N PHE A 263 -7.70 6.79 -18.33
CA PHE A 263 -8.11 6.44 -19.68
C PHE A 263 -7.72 4.99 -20.00
N ILE A 264 -8.69 4.24 -20.51
CA ILE A 264 -8.56 2.81 -20.79
C ILE A 264 -8.76 2.59 -22.29
N CYS A 265 -7.78 1.97 -22.93
CA CYS A 265 -7.86 1.49 -24.31
C CYS A 265 -7.98 -0.04 -24.27
N GLY A 266 -9.17 -0.58 -24.47
CA GLY A 266 -9.47 -2.00 -24.24
C GLY A 266 -10.41 -2.62 -25.25
N ARG A 267 -10.33 -3.94 -25.41
CA ARG A 267 -11.22 -4.74 -26.25
C ARG A 267 -12.66 -4.70 -25.71
N ASP A 268 -13.63 -4.38 -26.56
CA ASP A 268 -15.05 -4.52 -26.24
C ASP A 268 -15.53 -5.98 -26.38
N SER A 269 -16.82 -6.22 -26.20
CA SER A 269 -17.43 -7.56 -26.34
C SER A 269 -17.35 -8.13 -27.77
N ASN A 270 -17.10 -7.29 -28.78
CA ASN A 270 -16.92 -7.67 -30.18
C ASN A 270 -15.44 -7.78 -30.57
N GLY A 271 -14.51 -7.59 -29.63
CA GLY A 271 -13.07 -7.61 -29.87
C GLY A 271 -12.51 -6.33 -30.51
N ILE A 272 -13.28 -5.24 -30.56
CA ILE A 272 -12.86 -3.95 -31.10
C ILE A 272 -12.24 -3.11 -29.97
N ILE A 273 -11.10 -2.46 -30.24
CA ILE A 273 -10.47 -1.57 -29.27
C ILE A 273 -11.26 -0.26 -29.14
N GLN A 274 -11.73 0.03 -27.93
CA GLN A 274 -12.43 1.26 -27.59
C GLN A 274 -11.67 2.04 -26.52
N LEU A 275 -11.81 3.37 -26.57
CA LEU A 275 -11.35 4.28 -25.54
C LEU A 275 -12.48 4.51 -24.53
N GLN A 276 -12.17 4.33 -23.25
CA GLN A 276 -13.06 4.59 -22.13
C GLN A 276 -12.37 5.55 -21.16
N HIS A 277 -13.19 6.34 -20.46
CA HIS A 277 -12.77 7.20 -19.37
C HIS A 277 -13.32 6.59 -18.07
N ALA A 278 -12.49 6.49 -17.05
CA ALA A 278 -12.82 5.82 -15.82
C ALA A 278 -12.19 6.53 -14.63
N TYR A 279 -12.78 6.35 -13.45
CA TYR A 279 -12.23 6.86 -12.20
C TYR A 279 -12.05 5.71 -11.22
N SER A 280 -10.87 5.60 -10.61
CA SER A 280 -10.61 4.59 -9.58
C SER A 280 -11.04 5.12 -8.21
N THR A 281 -11.69 4.26 -7.43
CA THR A 281 -11.99 4.50 -6.01
C THR A 281 -11.58 3.27 -5.20
N GLY A 282 -10.50 3.40 -4.43
CA GLY A 282 -9.76 2.27 -3.84
C GLY A 282 -9.14 1.34 -4.90
N ARG A 283 -8.90 0.09 -4.51
CA ARG A 283 -8.30 -0.96 -5.35
C ARG A 283 -9.33 -1.93 -5.91
N ARG A 284 -10.34 -1.39 -6.58
CA ARG A 284 -11.37 -2.15 -7.28
C ARG A 284 -11.35 -1.83 -8.77
N ARG A 285 -12.20 -2.52 -9.54
CA ARG A 285 -12.40 -2.17 -10.95
C ARG A 285 -12.83 -0.69 -11.03
N PRO A 286 -12.15 0.15 -11.82
CA PRO A 286 -12.53 1.55 -12.00
C PRO A 286 -13.96 1.70 -12.51
N ASP A 287 -14.65 2.73 -12.04
CA ASP A 287 -16.00 3.07 -12.47
C ASP A 287 -15.91 3.85 -13.79
N ILE A 288 -16.60 3.37 -14.83
CA ILE A 288 -16.62 4.07 -16.12
C ILE A 288 -17.41 5.37 -15.96
N VAL A 289 -16.78 6.48 -16.30
CA VAL A 289 -17.38 7.82 -16.27
C VAL A 289 -17.64 8.30 -17.71
N PRO A 290 -18.49 9.33 -17.92
CA PRO A 290 -18.70 9.87 -19.25
C PRO A 290 -17.37 10.28 -19.91
N LEU A 291 -17.20 9.89 -21.18
CA LEU A 291 -16.00 10.19 -21.96
C LEU A 291 -15.72 11.70 -22.05
N GLY A 292 -16.77 12.54 -21.98
CA GLY A 292 -16.64 13.99 -21.95
C GLY A 292 -16.13 14.57 -23.27
N ASN A 293 -15.32 15.62 -23.17
CA ASN A 293 -14.76 16.37 -24.30
C ASN A 293 -13.48 15.71 -24.83
N VAL A 294 -13.65 14.55 -25.46
CA VAL A 294 -12.59 13.80 -26.16
C VAL A 294 -12.88 13.77 -27.65
N SER A 295 -11.86 14.06 -28.47
CA SER A 295 -11.92 14.07 -29.94
C SER A 295 -10.76 13.28 -30.55
N ASP A 296 -10.81 13.09 -31.88
CA ASP A 296 -9.73 12.50 -32.68
C ASP A 296 -9.27 11.11 -32.22
N VAL A 297 -10.19 10.33 -31.65
CA VAL A 297 -9.91 8.98 -31.17
C VAL A 297 -9.58 8.06 -32.33
N LYS A 298 -8.39 7.47 -32.27
CA LYS A 298 -7.93 6.42 -33.17
C LYS A 298 -7.45 5.27 -32.31
N SER A 299 -7.88 4.06 -32.66
CA SER A 299 -7.46 2.84 -31.99
C SER A 299 -7.03 1.80 -33.01
N SER A 300 -6.05 0.98 -32.64
CA SER A 300 -5.61 -0.15 -33.46
C SER A 300 -5.15 -1.31 -32.58
N MET A 301 -5.29 -2.51 -33.12
CA MET A 301 -4.67 -3.70 -32.55
C MET A 301 -3.98 -4.47 -33.66
N LYS A 302 -2.69 -4.74 -33.47
CA LYS A 302 -1.89 -5.52 -34.42
C LYS A 302 -0.87 -6.36 -33.63
N ASP A 303 -0.82 -7.66 -33.90
CA ASP A 303 0.14 -8.58 -33.27
C ASP A 303 0.14 -8.48 -31.73
N ASP A 304 -1.06 -8.44 -31.13
CA ASP A 304 -1.31 -8.24 -29.68
C ASP A 304 -0.78 -6.92 -29.07
N ILE A 305 -0.41 -5.96 -29.90
CA ILE A 305 -0.09 -4.58 -29.49
C ILE A 305 -1.35 -3.73 -29.64
N ILE A 306 -1.79 -3.14 -28.52
CA ILE A 306 -2.88 -2.18 -28.48
C ILE A 306 -2.30 -0.80 -28.63
N SER A 307 -2.87 0.04 -29.50
CA SER A 307 -2.49 1.45 -29.64
C SER A 307 -3.72 2.34 -29.67
N CYS A 308 -3.68 3.43 -28.91
CA CYS A 308 -4.71 4.48 -28.89
C CYS A 308 -4.07 5.87 -29.01
N SER A 309 -4.70 6.75 -29.78
CA SER A 309 -4.37 8.18 -29.90
C SER A 309 -5.66 8.97 -29.82
N PHE A 310 -5.69 10.01 -28.99
CA PHE A 310 -6.88 10.83 -28.79
C PHE A 310 -6.51 12.20 -28.24
N THR A 311 -7.42 13.15 -28.37
CA THR A 311 -7.28 14.50 -27.81
C THR A 311 -8.32 14.71 -26.72
N THR A 312 -7.90 15.00 -25.50
CA THR A 312 -8.80 15.30 -24.38
C THR A 312 -8.73 16.77 -23.98
N ARG A 313 -9.88 17.36 -23.67
CA ARG A 313 -10.03 18.70 -23.08
C ARG A 313 -10.69 18.64 -21.70
N ASN A 314 -10.90 17.43 -21.19
CA ASN A 314 -11.42 17.24 -19.84
C ASN A 314 -10.36 17.70 -18.83
N PRO A 315 -10.77 18.36 -17.73
CA PRO A 315 -9.86 18.55 -16.61
C PRO A 315 -9.52 17.18 -16.01
N ILE A 316 -8.24 16.95 -15.75
CA ILE A 316 -7.81 15.76 -15.01
C ILE A 316 -8.36 15.87 -13.60
N SER A 317 -9.23 14.93 -13.23
CA SER A 317 -10.05 15.03 -12.03
C SER A 317 -9.44 14.18 -10.90
N ILE A 318 -8.51 14.76 -10.14
CA ILE A 318 -7.99 14.14 -8.91
C ILE A 318 -8.35 15.00 -7.67
N PRO A 319 -8.51 14.41 -6.47
CA PRO A 319 -9.05 15.10 -5.28
C PRO A 319 -8.29 16.37 -4.88
N ARG A 320 -7.01 16.51 -5.29
CA ARG A 320 -6.14 17.66 -4.96
C ARG A 320 -5.91 18.66 -6.10
N SER A 321 -6.38 18.45 -7.34
CA SER A 321 -6.10 19.38 -8.45
C SER A 321 -7.19 20.42 -8.64
N VAL A 322 -7.02 21.58 -7.99
CA VAL A 322 -7.84 22.79 -8.22
C VAL A 322 -7.50 23.48 -9.57
N ARG A 323 -6.47 23.00 -10.29
CA ARG A 323 -6.07 23.53 -11.61
C ARG A 323 -5.59 22.41 -12.54
N SER A 324 -5.92 22.53 -13.82
CA SER A 324 -5.56 21.64 -14.94
C SER A 324 -4.06 21.54 -15.26
N SER A 325 -3.17 22.02 -14.39
CA SER A 325 -1.72 22.18 -14.64
C SER A 325 -0.85 21.75 -13.45
N SER A 326 -1.34 20.84 -12.62
CA SER A 326 -0.56 20.28 -11.51
C SER A 326 0.29 19.10 -12.03
N PRO A 327 1.49 18.86 -11.48
CA PRO A 327 2.27 17.68 -11.85
C PRO A 327 1.63 16.42 -11.24
N TYR A 328 1.56 15.33 -12.00
CA TYR A 328 0.89 14.06 -11.62
C TYR A 328 1.87 12.89 -11.64
N TYR A 329 1.65 11.88 -10.80
CA TYR A 329 2.24 10.57 -11.05
C TYR A 329 1.52 9.94 -12.24
N LEU A 330 2.31 9.41 -13.18
CA LEU A 330 1.79 8.67 -14.33
C LEU A 330 1.82 7.19 -14.00
N MET A 331 0.68 6.54 -14.15
CA MET A 331 0.52 5.11 -13.94
C MET A 331 0.17 4.47 -15.27
N PHE A 332 0.78 3.33 -15.57
CA PHE A 332 0.43 2.52 -16.73
C PHE A 332 0.11 1.11 -16.26
N ALA A 333 -1.01 0.57 -16.71
CA ALA A 333 -1.45 -0.79 -16.38
C ALA A 333 -1.90 -1.51 -17.65
N HIS A 334 -1.69 -2.82 -17.71
CA HIS A 334 -2.20 -3.65 -18.78
C HIS A 334 -2.69 -4.99 -18.24
N GLY A 335 -3.64 -5.62 -18.92
CA GLY A 335 -4.16 -6.90 -18.51
C GLY A 335 -5.25 -7.43 -19.44
N PRO A 336 -5.82 -8.59 -19.09
CA PRO A 336 -6.83 -9.25 -19.90
C PRO A 336 -8.18 -8.53 -19.81
N THR A 337 -9.00 -8.72 -20.85
CA THR A 337 -10.39 -8.24 -20.92
C THR A 337 -11.29 -9.42 -21.22
N SER A 338 -12.40 -9.52 -20.49
CA SER A 338 -13.39 -10.59 -20.67
C SER A 338 -14.77 -9.97 -20.89
N ASN A 339 -15.42 -10.31 -22.00
CA ASN A 339 -16.75 -9.80 -22.37
C ASN A 339 -16.86 -8.26 -22.38
N GLY A 340 -15.79 -7.56 -22.78
CA GLY A 340 -15.73 -6.10 -22.77
C GLY A 340 -15.47 -5.46 -21.40
N GLU A 341 -15.29 -6.26 -20.34
CA GLU A 341 -14.90 -5.79 -19.02
C GLU A 341 -13.44 -6.10 -18.71
N ILE A 342 -12.72 -5.08 -18.22
CA ILE A 342 -11.32 -5.25 -17.83
C ILE A 342 -11.18 -6.17 -16.60
N GLY A 343 -10.17 -7.04 -16.66
CA GLY A 343 -9.72 -7.88 -15.56
C GLY A 343 -8.75 -7.15 -14.64
N HIS A 344 -8.20 -7.88 -13.67
CA HIS A 344 -7.08 -7.39 -12.87
C HIS A 344 -5.85 -7.24 -13.77
N HIS A 345 -5.12 -6.13 -13.65
CA HIS A 345 -3.90 -5.90 -14.42
C HIS A 345 -2.85 -6.99 -14.15
N THR A 346 -2.12 -7.39 -15.18
CA THR A 346 -1.02 -8.37 -15.09
C THR A 346 0.28 -7.71 -14.63
N SER A 347 0.52 -6.46 -15.04
CA SER A 347 1.65 -5.64 -14.58
C SER A 347 1.27 -4.17 -14.53
N THR A 348 2.04 -3.41 -13.75
CA THR A 348 1.88 -1.96 -13.55
C THR A 348 3.22 -1.26 -13.53
N PHE A 349 3.22 -0.02 -14.00
CA PHE A 349 4.37 0.85 -14.08
C PHE A 349 4.01 2.23 -13.53
N LEU A 350 4.89 2.83 -12.73
CA LEU A 350 4.64 4.13 -12.13
C LEU A 350 5.81 5.07 -12.39
N SER A 351 5.53 6.36 -12.61
CA SER A 351 6.57 7.36 -12.60
C SER A 351 7.19 7.51 -11.21
N ASP A 352 8.50 7.72 -11.18
CA ASP A 352 9.27 7.97 -9.97
C ASP A 352 8.94 9.32 -9.32
N THR A 353 8.58 10.29 -10.15
CA THR A 353 8.33 11.68 -9.81
C THR A 353 7.04 12.18 -10.43
N LYS A 354 6.49 13.27 -9.87
CA LYS A 354 5.34 13.95 -10.46
C LYS A 354 5.75 14.68 -11.72
N MET A 355 5.00 14.48 -12.79
CA MET A 355 5.26 15.04 -14.12
C MET A 355 4.23 16.08 -14.49
N ASP A 356 4.72 17.23 -14.92
CA ASP A 356 3.91 18.26 -15.56
C ASP A 356 3.75 17.94 -17.04
N ILE A 357 2.63 17.31 -17.40
CA ILE A 357 2.29 16.94 -18.77
C ILE A 357 2.09 18.15 -19.70
N SER A 358 2.03 19.37 -19.15
CA SER A 358 1.99 20.60 -19.96
C SER A 358 3.36 21.06 -20.43
N ARG A 359 4.45 20.50 -19.86
CA ARG A 359 5.83 20.89 -20.16
C ARG A 359 6.60 19.72 -20.76
N PRO A 360 6.97 19.79 -22.06
CA PRO A 360 7.58 18.67 -22.76
C PRO A 360 8.98 18.26 -22.26
N GLN A 361 9.56 18.93 -21.26
CA GLN A 361 10.89 18.60 -20.72
C GLN A 361 10.93 17.29 -19.90
N GLY A 362 9.80 16.65 -19.63
CA GLY A 362 9.72 15.41 -18.84
C GLY A 362 9.91 14.14 -19.67
N ILE A 363 11.06 13.46 -19.50
CA ILE A 363 11.18 12.01 -19.78
C ILE A 363 11.22 11.33 -18.41
N THR A 364 10.25 10.47 -18.11
CA THR A 364 10.27 9.63 -16.88
C THR A 364 10.23 8.16 -17.26
N ASN A 365 10.83 7.36 -16.39
CA ASN A 365 10.89 5.92 -16.53
C ASN A 365 9.99 5.28 -15.49
N ALA A 366 9.41 4.16 -15.85
CA ALA A 366 8.65 3.33 -14.93
C ALA A 366 9.56 2.77 -13.83
N THR A 367 9.13 2.85 -12.57
CA THR A 367 9.83 2.26 -11.41
C THR A 367 8.85 1.53 -10.50
N GLN A 368 9.36 0.55 -9.75
CA GLN A 368 8.60 -0.11 -8.70
C GLN A 368 8.48 0.76 -7.42
N PRO A 369 7.36 0.72 -6.68
CA PRO A 369 7.20 1.47 -5.44
C PRO A 369 8.29 1.14 -4.40
N LEU A 370 8.77 2.17 -3.69
CA LEU A 370 9.86 2.03 -2.72
C LEU A 370 9.56 0.99 -1.62
N ILE A 371 8.30 0.89 -1.18
CA ILE A 371 7.88 -0.08 -0.17
C ILE A 371 8.03 -1.54 -0.67
N ILE A 372 7.74 -1.80 -1.94
CA ILE A 372 7.90 -3.15 -2.52
C ILE A 372 9.38 -3.50 -2.68
N LYS A 373 10.22 -2.51 -3.05
CA LYS A 373 11.69 -2.67 -3.03
C LYS A 373 12.20 -2.99 -1.62
N ALA A 374 11.70 -2.31 -0.59
CA ALA A 374 12.06 -2.58 0.79
C ALA A 374 11.62 -3.98 1.27
N HIS A 375 10.42 -4.42 0.88
CA HIS A 375 9.95 -5.80 1.11
C HIS A 375 10.93 -6.83 0.51
N GLY A 376 11.27 -6.68 -0.78
CA GLY A 376 12.20 -7.58 -1.46
C GLY A 376 13.58 -7.59 -0.80
N ALA A 377 14.12 -6.41 -0.47
CA ALA A 377 15.41 -6.27 0.21
C ALA A 377 15.43 -6.96 1.59
N LEU A 378 14.40 -6.75 2.41
CA LEU A 378 14.28 -7.41 3.71
C LEU A 378 14.15 -8.93 3.59
N MET A 379 13.43 -9.43 2.58
CA MET A 379 13.33 -10.87 2.32
C MET A 379 14.66 -11.49 1.93
N LEU A 380 15.44 -10.83 1.06
CA LEU A 380 16.78 -11.29 0.70
C LEU A 380 17.72 -11.27 1.92
N ILE A 381 17.73 -10.19 2.69
CA ILE A 381 18.54 -10.09 3.92
C ILE A 381 18.15 -11.21 4.89
N ALA A 382 16.87 -11.39 5.18
CA ALA A 382 16.39 -12.40 6.12
C ALA A 382 16.80 -13.83 5.69
N TRP A 383 16.55 -14.21 4.45
CA TRP A 383 16.66 -15.61 4.02
C TRP A 383 18.00 -15.99 3.39
N MET A 384 18.76 -15.02 2.88
CA MET A 384 20.11 -15.26 2.35
C MET A 384 21.20 -15.06 3.40
N THR A 385 20.97 -14.22 4.41
CA THR A 385 21.97 -13.94 5.46
C THR A 385 21.60 -14.53 6.81
N THR A 386 20.65 -13.94 7.54
CA THR A 386 20.40 -14.31 8.94
C THR A 386 19.86 -15.74 9.06
N GLY A 387 18.99 -16.16 8.14
CA GLY A 387 18.44 -17.50 8.08
C GLY A 387 19.51 -18.54 7.74
N SER A 388 20.26 -18.32 6.67
CA SER A 388 21.35 -19.23 6.25
C SER A 388 22.44 -19.33 7.32
N LEU A 389 22.87 -18.19 7.89
CA LEU A 389 23.88 -18.15 8.93
C LEU A 389 23.41 -18.87 10.19
N GLY A 390 22.18 -18.63 10.63
CA GLY A 390 21.65 -19.30 11.82
C GLY A 390 21.54 -20.83 11.64
N MET A 391 21.24 -21.32 10.44
CA MET A 391 21.23 -22.76 10.16
C MET A 391 22.64 -23.35 10.19
N ILE A 392 23.63 -22.68 9.59
CA ILE A 392 25.03 -23.09 9.64
C ILE A 392 25.58 -23.08 11.07
N THR A 393 25.26 -22.04 11.87
CA THR A 393 25.67 -21.97 13.27
C THR A 393 25.17 -23.18 14.06
N ALA A 394 23.91 -23.56 13.93
CA ALA A 394 23.37 -24.72 14.64
C ALA A 394 23.96 -26.05 14.20
N ARG A 395 24.35 -26.16 12.92
CA ARG A 395 24.84 -27.40 12.32
C ARG A 395 26.33 -27.64 12.51
N TYR A 396 27.16 -26.60 12.35
CA TYR A 396 28.62 -26.75 12.29
C TYR A 396 29.36 -26.13 13.48
N LEU A 397 28.87 -25.02 14.04
CA LEU A 397 29.53 -24.38 15.20
C LEU A 397 29.23 -25.08 16.53
N LYS A 398 28.17 -25.90 16.58
CA LYS A 398 27.84 -26.75 17.73
C LYS A 398 28.98 -27.70 18.09
N ASP A 399 29.62 -28.33 17.11
CA ASP A 399 30.64 -29.36 17.36
C ASP A 399 32.02 -28.75 17.65
N VAL A 400 32.28 -27.54 17.14
CA VAL A 400 33.51 -26.77 17.43
C VAL A 400 33.50 -26.23 18.86
N ALA A 401 32.33 -25.84 19.37
CA ALA A 401 32.16 -25.28 20.72
C ALA A 401 32.24 -26.32 21.86
N ASN A 402 32.18 -27.62 21.56
CA ASN A 402 32.27 -28.68 22.57
C ASN A 402 33.70 -28.94 23.08
N GLY A 403 34.72 -28.25 22.53
CA GLY A 403 36.13 -28.42 22.91
C GLY A 403 36.66 -27.44 23.98
N GLU A 404 35.93 -26.37 24.31
CA GLU A 404 36.36 -25.36 25.29
C GLU A 404 35.21 -25.03 26.26
N GLU A 405 35.45 -25.16 27.58
CA GLU A 405 34.46 -25.02 28.66
C GLU A 405 33.73 -23.65 28.69
N CYS A 406 34.26 -22.62 28.01
CA CYS A 406 33.68 -21.27 27.97
C CYS A 406 32.69 -21.05 26.79
N TRP A 407 32.71 -21.90 25.76
CA TRP A 407 31.99 -21.65 24.49
C TRP A 407 30.75 -22.51 24.27
N HIS A 408 30.49 -23.48 25.15
CA HIS A 408 29.53 -24.57 24.96
C HIS A 408 28.09 -24.11 24.62
N ASP A 409 27.68 -22.90 25.03
CA ASP A 409 26.33 -22.37 24.82
C ASP A 409 26.24 -21.16 23.86
N VAL A 410 27.38 -20.64 23.37
CA VAL A 410 27.40 -19.43 22.52
C VAL A 410 26.76 -19.69 21.17
N TRP A 411 27.03 -20.85 20.55
CA TRP A 411 26.42 -21.22 19.27
C TRP A 411 24.88 -21.23 19.36
N PHE A 412 24.34 -21.65 20.51
CA PHE A 412 22.91 -21.73 20.71
C PHE A 412 22.29 -20.34 20.83
N LEU A 413 22.96 -19.42 21.55
CA LEU A 413 22.55 -18.02 21.64
C LEU A 413 22.56 -17.35 20.26
N VAL A 414 23.65 -17.52 19.50
CA VAL A 414 23.79 -16.95 18.15
C VAL A 414 22.72 -17.51 17.21
N HIS A 415 22.45 -18.82 17.26
CA HIS A 415 21.38 -19.43 16.47
C HIS A 415 20.00 -18.84 16.81
N VAL A 416 19.65 -18.75 18.09
CA VAL A 416 18.36 -18.19 18.53
C VAL A 416 18.22 -16.73 18.10
N PHE A 417 19.28 -15.93 18.26
CA PHE A 417 19.30 -14.52 17.85
C PHE A 417 19.05 -14.38 16.33
N LEU A 418 19.82 -15.11 15.51
CA LEU A 418 19.70 -15.05 14.05
C LEU A 418 18.34 -15.56 13.53
N MET A 419 17.80 -16.62 14.14
CA MET A 419 16.48 -17.13 13.78
C MET A 419 15.36 -16.17 14.17
N THR A 420 15.45 -15.55 15.34
CA THR A 420 14.48 -14.53 15.79
C THR A 420 14.51 -13.31 14.86
N LEU A 421 15.71 -12.85 14.48
CA LEU A 421 15.87 -11.74 13.53
C LEU A 421 15.28 -12.08 12.16
N THR A 422 15.48 -13.31 11.68
CA THR A 422 14.91 -13.78 10.40
C THR A 422 13.38 -13.75 10.43
N VAL A 423 12.77 -14.26 11.49
CA VAL A 423 11.30 -14.26 11.65
C VAL A 423 10.76 -12.83 11.76
N ALA A 424 11.40 -11.98 12.57
CA ALA A 424 11.00 -10.59 12.74
C ALA A 424 11.09 -9.81 11.41
N ALA A 425 12.18 -9.95 10.66
CA ALA A 425 12.34 -9.34 9.35
C ALA A 425 11.30 -9.83 8.34
N THR A 426 10.96 -11.13 8.36
CA THR A 426 9.93 -11.71 7.49
C THR A 426 8.54 -11.15 7.83
N ILE A 427 8.20 -11.02 9.12
CA ILE A 427 6.94 -10.38 9.57
C ILE A 427 6.86 -8.94 9.06
N ILE A 428 7.91 -8.13 9.31
CA ILE A 428 7.94 -6.73 8.89
C ILE A 428 7.82 -6.63 7.37
N ALA A 429 8.58 -7.43 6.62
CA ALA A 429 8.53 -7.41 5.16
C ALA A 429 7.13 -7.75 4.63
N ILE A 430 6.44 -8.73 5.21
CA ILE A 430 5.06 -9.06 4.79
C ILE A 430 4.11 -7.92 5.12
N ILE A 431 4.19 -7.32 6.31
CA ILE A 431 3.37 -6.15 6.66
C ILE A 431 3.56 -5.02 5.64
N LEU A 432 4.81 -4.72 5.25
CA LEU A 432 5.11 -3.71 4.22
C LEU A 432 4.46 -4.05 2.87
N SER A 433 4.52 -5.31 2.44
CA SER A 433 3.88 -5.72 1.18
C SER A 433 2.36 -5.61 1.25
N PHE A 434 1.73 -6.04 2.35
CA PHE A 434 0.28 -6.00 2.50
C PHE A 434 -0.26 -4.59 2.72
N SER A 435 0.51 -3.70 3.35
CA SER A 435 0.12 -2.29 3.48
C SER A 435 0.08 -1.60 2.11
N GLN A 436 1.00 -1.96 1.20
CA GLN A 436 1.04 -1.36 -0.13
C GLN A 436 0.10 -2.04 -1.12
N VAL A 437 -0.10 -3.34 -1.06
CA VAL A 437 -0.93 -4.08 -2.04
C VAL A 437 -2.39 -4.16 -1.59
N GLY A 438 -2.65 -4.31 -0.29
CA GLY A 438 -4.00 -4.43 0.27
C GLY A 438 -4.75 -5.71 -0.12
N GLY A 439 -4.07 -6.70 -0.70
CA GLY A 439 -4.71 -7.93 -1.21
C GLY A 439 -3.71 -8.98 -1.69
N TRP A 440 -4.24 -10.06 -2.28
CA TRP A 440 -3.46 -11.18 -2.82
C TRP A 440 -3.10 -10.94 -4.29
N SER A 441 -2.16 -10.02 -4.55
CA SER A 441 -1.59 -9.80 -5.89
C SER A 441 -0.19 -10.40 -6.01
N GLY A 442 0.24 -10.77 -7.22
CA GLY A 442 1.54 -11.43 -7.46
C GLY A 442 1.49 -12.96 -7.60
N GLY A 443 0.30 -13.53 -7.85
CA GLY A 443 0.14 -14.95 -8.21
C GLY A 443 0.58 -15.91 -7.09
N ALA A 444 1.50 -16.82 -7.39
CA ALA A 444 1.96 -17.83 -6.43
C ALA A 444 2.86 -17.27 -5.31
N HIS A 445 3.52 -16.14 -5.54
CA HIS A 445 4.47 -15.54 -4.58
C HIS A 445 3.87 -15.26 -3.19
N PRO A 446 2.75 -14.52 -3.04
CA PRO A 446 2.16 -14.25 -1.73
C PRO A 446 1.68 -15.52 -1.01
N VAL A 447 1.23 -16.54 -1.76
CA VAL A 447 0.82 -17.84 -1.19
C VAL A 447 2.02 -18.56 -0.59
N LEU A 448 3.14 -18.61 -1.31
CA LEU A 448 4.38 -19.21 -0.83
C LEU A 448 4.93 -18.46 0.39
N GLY A 449 4.89 -17.12 0.38
CA GLY A 449 5.29 -16.28 1.53
C GLY A 449 4.46 -16.58 2.79
N TRP A 450 3.15 -16.74 2.66
CA TRP A 450 2.28 -17.13 3.78
C TRP A 450 2.57 -18.54 4.31
N VAL A 451 2.86 -19.50 3.42
CA VAL A 451 3.27 -20.85 3.83
C VAL A 451 4.57 -20.79 4.64
N VAL A 452 5.57 -20.01 4.18
CA VAL A 452 6.83 -19.78 4.91
C VAL A 452 6.56 -19.22 6.30
N MET A 453 5.66 -18.24 6.43
CA MET A 453 5.30 -17.66 7.71
C MET A 453 4.69 -18.65 8.69
N ILE A 454 3.70 -19.43 8.24
CA ILE A 454 3.03 -20.43 9.08
C ILE A 454 4.05 -21.46 9.58
N LEU A 455 4.89 -21.98 8.68
CA LEU A 455 5.92 -22.94 9.04
C LEU A 455 6.98 -22.34 9.99
N ALA A 456 7.36 -21.08 9.80
CA ALA A 456 8.30 -20.37 10.67
C ALA A 456 7.74 -20.12 12.08
N PHE A 457 6.46 -19.76 12.19
CA PHE A 457 5.78 -19.68 13.49
C PHE A 457 5.71 -21.05 14.17
N PHE A 458 5.39 -22.10 13.41
CA PHE A 458 5.41 -23.47 13.93
C PHE A 458 6.80 -23.87 14.43
N GLN A 459 7.87 -23.48 13.72
CA GLN A 459 9.26 -23.71 14.13
C GLN A 459 9.57 -23.09 15.51
N LEU A 460 9.07 -21.87 15.76
CA LEU A 460 9.23 -21.18 17.05
C LEU A 460 8.47 -21.91 18.17
N ILE A 461 7.25 -22.36 17.90
CA ILE A 461 6.45 -23.15 18.85
C ILE A 461 7.17 -24.45 19.21
N VAL A 462 7.62 -25.21 18.21
CA VAL A 462 8.37 -26.45 18.43
C VAL A 462 9.65 -26.18 19.25
N ALA A 463 10.36 -25.08 18.96
CA ALA A 463 11.56 -24.69 19.70
C ALA A 463 11.29 -24.40 21.19
N MET A 464 10.11 -23.89 21.56
CA MET A 464 9.73 -23.70 22.97
C MET A 464 9.56 -25.03 23.71
N PHE A 465 9.13 -26.09 23.02
CA PHE A 465 9.00 -27.44 23.57
C PHE A 465 10.30 -28.25 23.55
N ARG A 466 11.45 -27.57 23.43
CA ARG A 466 12.78 -28.20 23.43
C ARG A 466 13.00 -28.98 24.74
N CYS A 467 12.97 -30.30 24.65
CA CYS A 467 13.27 -31.20 25.77
C CYS A 467 14.76 -31.18 26.16
N GLY A 468 15.08 -31.57 27.41
CA GLY A 468 16.47 -31.71 27.89
C GLY A 468 17.31 -32.74 27.09
N PRO A 469 18.65 -32.65 27.14
CA PRO A 469 19.55 -33.43 26.28
C PRO A 469 19.43 -34.96 26.44
N HIS A 470 19.09 -35.46 27.64
CA HIS A 470 18.92 -36.90 27.93
C HIS A 470 17.46 -37.38 27.89
N HIS A 471 16.53 -36.57 27.37
CA HIS A 471 15.10 -36.92 27.35
C HIS A 471 14.75 -37.86 26.19
N ARG A 472 13.89 -38.86 26.41
CA ARG A 472 13.52 -39.87 25.38
C ARG A 472 12.93 -39.27 24.09
N TRP A 473 12.22 -38.14 24.20
CA TRP A 473 11.60 -37.43 23.08
C TRP A 473 12.53 -36.46 22.35
N ARG A 474 13.79 -36.33 22.80
CA ARG A 474 14.79 -35.43 22.21
C ARG A 474 15.09 -35.77 20.75
N PHE A 475 15.09 -37.06 20.41
CA PHE A 475 15.25 -37.53 19.03
C PHE A 475 14.14 -37.00 18.11
N LEU A 476 12.88 -37.13 18.54
CA LEU A 476 11.73 -36.66 17.78
C LEU A 476 11.79 -35.15 17.55
N PHE A 477 12.10 -34.39 18.61
CA PHE A 477 12.30 -32.94 18.53
C PHE A 477 13.39 -32.56 17.51
N ASN A 478 14.56 -33.21 17.57
CA ASN A 478 15.67 -32.88 16.66
C ASN A 478 15.28 -33.13 15.20
N TRP A 479 14.64 -34.26 14.90
CA TRP A 479 14.18 -34.58 13.55
C TRP A 479 13.08 -33.65 13.07
N SER A 480 12.05 -33.39 13.89
CA SER A 480 10.94 -32.52 13.51
C SER A 480 11.41 -31.07 13.29
N HIS A 481 12.27 -30.57 14.17
CA HIS A 481 12.83 -29.23 14.07
C HIS A 481 13.73 -29.08 12.85
N ALA A 482 14.58 -30.07 12.55
CA ALA A 482 15.44 -30.04 11.37
C ALA A 482 14.65 -30.17 10.05
N LEU A 483 13.69 -31.09 9.98
CA LEU A 483 12.89 -31.31 8.77
C LEU A 483 12.02 -30.09 8.44
N ASN A 484 11.37 -29.50 9.45
CA ASN A 484 10.59 -28.28 9.26
C ASN A 484 11.48 -27.10 8.84
N ALA A 485 12.68 -26.96 9.40
CA ALA A 485 13.64 -25.94 8.96
C ALA A 485 14.03 -26.07 7.49
N VAL A 486 14.31 -27.30 7.02
CA VAL A 486 14.62 -27.56 5.61
C VAL A 486 13.42 -27.25 4.71
N ALA A 487 12.22 -27.65 5.11
CA ALA A 487 11.00 -27.34 4.36
C ALA A 487 10.80 -25.83 4.22
N ILE A 488 10.93 -25.07 5.32
CA ILE A 488 10.86 -23.61 5.32
C ILE A 488 11.89 -23.02 4.34
N LYS A 489 13.16 -23.44 4.40
CA LYS A 489 14.21 -22.91 3.53
C LYS A 489 13.89 -23.16 2.06
N VAL A 490 13.42 -24.37 1.70
CA VAL A 490 13.06 -24.70 0.31
C VAL A 490 11.92 -23.80 -0.17
N VAL A 491 10.82 -23.69 0.60
CA VAL A 491 9.68 -22.84 0.21
C VAL A 491 10.10 -21.37 0.14
N ALA A 492 10.94 -20.89 1.05
CA ALA A 492 11.47 -19.52 1.03
C ALA A 492 12.31 -19.23 -0.22
N VAL A 493 13.15 -20.17 -0.65
CA VAL A 493 13.91 -20.02 -1.91
C VAL A 493 12.95 -19.93 -3.10
N VAL A 494 11.93 -20.80 -3.19
CA VAL A 494 10.92 -20.73 -4.26
C VAL A 494 10.14 -19.42 -4.22
N ALA A 495 9.80 -18.92 -3.02
CA ALA A 495 9.16 -17.63 -2.83
C ALA A 495 10.04 -16.48 -3.34
N ILE A 496 11.35 -16.51 -3.10
CA ILE A 496 12.29 -15.50 -3.60
C ILE A 496 12.39 -15.55 -5.13
N PHE A 497 12.47 -16.72 -5.75
CA PHE A 497 12.48 -16.83 -7.21
C PHE A 497 11.21 -16.24 -7.85
N THR A 498 10.05 -16.59 -7.30
CA THR A 498 8.78 -16.03 -7.79
C THR A 498 8.69 -14.53 -7.55
N GLY A 499 9.18 -14.02 -6.41
CA GLY A 499 9.23 -12.58 -6.13
C GLY A 499 10.16 -11.81 -7.08
N LEU A 500 11.38 -12.32 -7.28
CA LEU A 500 12.33 -11.73 -8.24
C LEU A 500 11.80 -11.76 -9.67
N SER A 501 11.02 -12.78 -10.06
CA SER A 501 10.41 -12.84 -11.40
C SER A 501 9.36 -11.76 -11.66
N LEU A 502 8.77 -11.20 -10.60
CA LEU A 502 7.82 -10.08 -10.70
C LEU A 502 8.54 -8.72 -10.80
N ILE A 503 9.79 -8.65 -10.33
CA ILE A 503 10.58 -7.42 -10.26
C ILE A 503 11.53 -7.31 -11.47
N ASP A 504 12.02 -8.44 -11.97
CA ASP A 504 12.97 -8.48 -13.08
C ASP A 504 12.29 -8.17 -14.42
N SER A 505 12.40 -6.93 -14.86
CA SER A 505 11.92 -6.44 -16.16
C SER A 505 12.97 -6.58 -17.28
N SER A 506 14.16 -7.15 -16.98
CA SER A 506 15.20 -7.34 -17.99
C SER A 506 14.88 -8.54 -18.89
N GLU A 507 15.17 -8.41 -20.19
CA GLU A 507 15.01 -9.52 -21.15
C GLU A 507 15.82 -10.76 -20.74
N ASP A 508 17.01 -10.55 -20.16
CA ASP A 508 17.93 -11.61 -19.74
C ASP A 508 17.57 -12.30 -18.42
N LYS A 509 16.58 -11.77 -17.68
CA LYS A 509 16.19 -12.25 -16.34
C LYS A 509 17.39 -12.51 -15.42
N TRP A 510 18.31 -11.55 -15.36
CA TRP A 510 19.61 -11.74 -14.70
C TRP A 510 19.49 -11.91 -13.18
N LEU A 511 18.45 -11.35 -12.54
CA LEU A 511 18.23 -11.52 -11.09
C LEU A 511 17.99 -12.98 -10.74
N LEU A 512 17.22 -13.69 -11.57
CA LEU A 512 16.95 -15.12 -11.39
C LEU A 512 18.24 -15.95 -11.58
N LYS A 513 19.08 -15.59 -12.56
CA LYS A 513 20.37 -16.26 -12.79
C LYS A 513 21.32 -16.08 -11.59
N VAL A 514 21.40 -14.87 -11.03
CA VAL A 514 22.23 -14.58 -9.84
C VAL A 514 21.69 -15.32 -8.60
N MET A 515 20.38 -15.35 -8.40
CA MET A 515 19.76 -16.14 -7.33
C MET A 515 20.03 -17.65 -7.49
N GLY A 516 20.00 -18.17 -8.72
CA GLY A 516 20.42 -19.54 -9.03
C GLY A 516 21.88 -19.81 -8.66
N GLY A 517 22.77 -18.86 -8.98
CA GLY A 517 24.17 -18.89 -8.57
C GLY A 517 24.35 -18.92 -7.05
N PHE A 518 23.57 -18.12 -6.31
CA PHE A 518 23.56 -18.13 -4.85
C PHE A 518 23.15 -19.50 -4.29
N VAL A 519 22.07 -20.10 -4.80
CA VAL A 519 21.62 -21.43 -4.36
C VAL A 519 22.68 -22.49 -4.63
N GLY A 520 23.32 -22.44 -5.81
CA GLY A 520 24.44 -23.33 -6.16
C GLY A 520 25.64 -23.15 -5.25
N TRP A 521 25.99 -21.90 -4.93
CA TRP A 521 27.04 -21.56 -3.97
C TRP A 521 26.74 -22.11 -2.57
N GLU A 522 25.54 -21.84 -2.05
CA GLU A 522 25.10 -22.31 -0.73
C GLU A 522 25.18 -23.84 -0.65
N ALA A 523 24.63 -24.54 -1.66
CA ALA A 523 24.67 -26.00 -1.73
C ALA A 523 26.10 -26.56 -1.80
N THR A 524 26.97 -25.94 -2.60
CA THR A 524 28.38 -26.35 -2.72
C THR A 524 29.09 -26.25 -1.37
N LEU A 525 28.92 -25.14 -0.66
CA LEU A 525 29.54 -24.91 0.65
C LEU A 525 28.99 -25.87 1.72
N TYR A 526 27.68 -26.16 1.72
CA TYR A 526 27.11 -27.19 2.59
C TYR A 526 27.72 -28.58 2.32
N ILE A 527 27.87 -28.97 1.05
CA ILE A 527 28.48 -30.26 0.68
C ILE A 527 29.94 -30.30 1.14
N LEU A 528 30.72 -29.24 0.91
CA LEU A 528 32.12 -29.17 1.35
C LEU A 528 32.26 -29.24 2.88
N LEU A 529 31.42 -28.53 3.62
CA LEU A 529 31.39 -28.58 5.09
C LEU A 529 30.99 -29.97 5.60
N ASP A 530 29.99 -30.61 4.98
CA ASP A 530 29.58 -31.98 5.34
C ASP A 530 30.67 -33.02 5.04
N VAL A 531 31.35 -32.91 3.89
CA VAL A 531 32.48 -33.78 3.53
C VAL A 531 33.62 -33.59 4.52
N HIS A 532 33.98 -32.34 4.84
CA HIS A 532 35.02 -32.03 5.83
C HIS A 532 34.72 -32.63 7.20
N MET A 533 33.48 -32.49 7.69
CA MET A 533 33.06 -33.05 8.98
C MET A 533 33.10 -34.60 8.99
N ARG A 534 32.74 -35.24 7.88
CA ARG A 534 32.80 -36.72 7.74
C ARG A 534 34.24 -37.22 7.66
N CYS A 535 35.12 -36.54 6.92
CA CYS A 535 36.53 -36.89 6.85
C CYS A 535 37.23 -36.74 8.21
N LYS A 536 36.91 -35.67 8.98
CA LYS A 536 37.43 -35.48 10.34
C LYS A 536 37.08 -36.63 11.29
N CYS A 537 35.92 -37.27 11.14
CA CYS A 537 35.54 -38.42 11.98
C CYS A 537 36.31 -39.71 11.64
N SER A 538 37.04 -39.75 10.53
CA SER A 538 37.76 -40.93 10.04
C SER A 538 39.25 -40.94 10.42
N ASP A 539 39.85 -39.79 10.73
CA ASP A 539 41.28 -39.65 11.03
C ASP A 539 41.52 -39.46 12.55
N ASN A 540 42.35 -40.31 13.15
CA ASN A 540 42.75 -40.17 14.56
C ASN A 540 43.75 -39.00 14.74
N GLU A 541 43.25 -37.89 15.27
CA GLU A 541 43.84 -36.93 16.23
C GLU A 541 45.27 -36.33 16.07
N GLU A 542 45.92 -36.31 14.90
CA GLU A 542 47.17 -35.52 14.73
C GLU A 542 47.00 -34.12 14.08
N GLY A 543 45.78 -33.71 13.70
CA GLY A 543 45.53 -32.50 12.89
C GLY A 543 44.46 -31.52 13.38
N ALA A 544 44.11 -31.50 14.67
CA ALA A 544 42.95 -30.75 15.19
C ALA A 544 42.97 -29.23 14.88
N SER A 545 44.14 -28.59 14.97
CA SER A 545 44.32 -27.15 14.68
C SER A 545 44.16 -26.83 13.19
N GLU A 546 44.73 -27.66 12.30
CA GLU A 546 44.62 -27.49 10.85
C GLU A 546 43.18 -27.73 10.36
N SER A 547 42.49 -28.72 10.93
CA SER A 547 41.09 -29.01 10.63
C SER A 547 40.14 -27.89 11.06
N ALA A 548 40.39 -27.27 12.22
CA ALA A 548 39.63 -26.11 12.69
C ALA A 548 39.87 -24.87 11.79
N CYS A 549 41.11 -24.66 11.35
CA CYS A 549 41.46 -23.59 10.41
C CYS A 549 40.73 -23.75 9.06
N LYS A 550 40.67 -24.97 8.50
CA LYS A 550 39.92 -25.26 7.26
C LYS A 550 38.41 -25.03 7.41
N ALA A 551 37.82 -25.43 8.53
CA ALA A 551 36.40 -25.20 8.81
C ALA A 551 36.08 -23.69 8.95
N LEU A 552 36.95 -22.94 9.65
CA LEU A 552 36.81 -21.48 9.78
C LEU A 552 36.94 -20.79 8.42
N LEU A 553 37.89 -21.20 7.59
CA LEU A 553 38.06 -20.68 6.22
C LEU A 553 36.80 -20.90 5.37
N LEU A 554 36.21 -22.10 5.41
CA LEU A 554 34.97 -22.41 4.69
C LEU A 554 33.79 -21.55 5.18
N LEU A 555 33.69 -21.28 6.48
CA LEU A 555 32.67 -20.40 7.06
C LEU A 555 32.86 -18.93 6.64
N VAL A 556 34.11 -18.44 6.59
CA VAL A 556 34.42 -17.10 6.10
C VAL A 556 34.10 -16.98 4.62
N LEU A 557 34.48 -17.98 3.81
CA LEU A 557 34.14 -18.03 2.39
C LEU A 557 32.62 -18.03 2.19
N PHE A 558 31.89 -18.86 2.92
CA PHE A 558 30.44 -18.90 2.89
C PHE A 558 29.84 -17.50 3.12
N PHE A 559 30.28 -16.80 4.16
CA PHE A 559 29.79 -15.46 4.48
C PHE A 559 30.11 -14.44 3.37
N LEU A 560 31.36 -14.42 2.89
CA LEU A 560 31.79 -13.51 1.83
C LEU A 560 31.02 -13.74 0.53
N GLY A 561 30.83 -15.00 0.14
CA GLY A 561 30.05 -15.36 -1.04
C GLY A 561 28.58 -14.95 -0.90
N ASN A 562 27.95 -15.24 0.25
CA ASN A 562 26.57 -14.82 0.51
C ASN A 562 26.41 -13.30 0.45
N MET A 563 27.37 -12.55 0.98
CA MET A 563 27.35 -11.08 0.92
C MET A 563 27.51 -10.57 -0.51
N ALA A 564 28.38 -11.17 -1.33
CA ALA A 564 28.55 -10.78 -2.72
C ALA A 564 27.25 -10.98 -3.54
N PHE A 565 26.61 -12.15 -3.40
CA PHE A 565 25.33 -12.43 -4.05
C PHE A 565 24.21 -11.53 -3.53
N LEU A 566 24.13 -11.30 -2.22
CA LEU A 566 23.14 -10.41 -1.63
C LEU A 566 23.28 -8.99 -2.18
N VAL A 567 24.49 -8.42 -2.18
CA VAL A 567 24.73 -7.06 -2.67
C VAL A 567 24.34 -6.95 -4.14
N ALA A 568 24.69 -7.93 -4.98
CA ALA A 568 24.30 -7.94 -6.39
C ALA A 568 22.78 -7.90 -6.57
N LEU A 569 22.04 -8.73 -5.82
CA LEU A 569 20.57 -8.75 -5.89
C LEU A 569 19.93 -7.48 -5.32
N LEU A 570 20.48 -6.90 -4.24
CA LEU A 570 20.00 -5.64 -3.67
C LEU A 570 20.19 -4.47 -4.62
N VAL A 571 21.33 -4.39 -5.31
CA VAL A 571 21.56 -3.41 -6.38
C VAL A 571 20.54 -3.61 -7.51
N GLY A 572 20.26 -4.87 -7.86
CA GLY A 572 19.23 -5.22 -8.83
C GLY A 572 17.84 -4.70 -8.47
N ILE A 573 17.38 -4.93 -7.24
CA ILE A 573 16.09 -4.41 -6.74
C ILE A 573 16.07 -2.87 -6.70
N ALA A 574 17.21 -2.23 -6.40
CA ALA A 574 17.28 -0.77 -6.40
C ALA A 574 17.08 -0.21 -7.81
N MET A 575 17.64 -0.87 -8.83
CA MET A 575 17.58 -0.46 -10.24
C MET A 575 16.25 -0.79 -10.95
N SER A 576 15.46 -1.73 -10.44
CA SER A 576 14.19 -2.19 -11.04
C SER A 576 13.00 -1.25 -10.89
#